data_AF-A0A2H9LSI6-F1
#
_entry.id   AF-A0A2H9LSI6-F1
#
_cell.length_a   1.000
_cell.length_b   1.000
_cell.length_c   1.000
_cell.angle_alpha   90.00
_cell.angle_beta   90.00
_cell.angle_gamma   90.00
#
_symmetry.space_group_name_H-M   'P 1'
#
loop_
_entity.id
_entity.type
_entity.pdbx_description
1 polymer ?
#
loop_
_entity_poly.entity_id
_entity_poly.type
_entity_poly.pdbx_seq_one_letter_code
_entity_poly.pdbx_strand_id
1 'polypeptide(L)'
;MFIIFTIFINNKNFFKKVLKPVRKFKPEWHEKLINSYDNVLNAYNVYVKKKKTMIKSIFLSITAWAFIYYQAFLVTEAFSLNLSFWQVLSVFPVTTLVSILPISIAGLGTREATLILLIPSLTLHGIIPMSLVLSIITIWIPVLIGFLITNIPYLEK
;
A
#
# COMPACT_ATOMS: atom_id res chain seq x y z
N MET A 1 9.30 -2.49 2.63
CA MET A 1 8.14 -3.07 3.35
C MET A 1 8.33 -4.55 3.68
N PHE A 2 8.59 -5.43 2.70
CA PHE A 2 8.78 -6.87 2.97
C PHE A 2 9.88 -7.20 4.00
N ILE A 3 11.03 -6.52 3.99
CA ILE A 3 12.14 -6.81 4.92
C ILE A 3 11.81 -6.41 6.38
N ILE A 4 11.21 -5.23 6.56
CA ILE A 4 10.75 -4.77 7.89
C ILE A 4 9.64 -5.69 8.40
N PHE A 5 8.73 -6.09 7.51
CA PHE A 5 7.67 -7.04 7.80
C PHE A 5 8.22 -8.43 8.17
N THR A 6 9.25 -8.94 7.49
CA THR A 6 9.88 -10.22 7.84
C THR A 6 10.65 -10.16 9.15
N ILE A 7 11.35 -9.05 9.45
CA ILE A 7 12.02 -8.84 10.75
C ILE A 7 10.98 -8.75 11.88
N PHE A 8 9.89 -8.00 11.67
CA PHE A 8 8.81 -7.85 12.64
C PHE A 8 8.10 -9.19 12.91
N ILE A 9 7.81 -9.95 11.84
CA ILE A 9 7.25 -11.30 11.93
C ILE A 9 8.19 -12.22 12.70
N ASN A 10 9.49 -12.25 12.43
CA ASN A 10 10.39 -13.19 13.10
C ASN A 10 10.67 -12.90 14.59
N ASN A 11 10.18 -11.79 15.15
CA ASN A 11 10.52 -11.39 16.52
C ASN A 11 9.30 -11.39 17.47
N LYS A 12 8.82 -12.60 17.82
CA LYS A 12 7.70 -12.80 18.77
C LYS A 12 7.91 -12.11 20.11
N ASN A 13 9.16 -12.02 20.56
CA ASN A 13 9.52 -11.35 21.81
C ASN A 13 9.31 -9.83 21.72
N PHE A 14 9.64 -9.21 20.58
CA PHE A 14 9.37 -7.80 20.35
C PHE A 14 7.86 -7.53 20.32
N PHE A 15 7.08 -8.35 19.61
CA PHE A 15 5.62 -8.19 19.56
C PHE A 15 4.97 -8.28 20.96
N LYS A 16 5.37 -9.26 21.77
CA LYS A 16 4.91 -9.38 23.16
C LYS A 16 5.30 -8.18 24.03
N LYS A 17 6.49 -7.60 23.83
CA LYS A 17 6.93 -6.38 24.54
C LYS A 17 6.06 -5.17 24.18
N VAL A 18 5.79 -4.96 22.89
CA VAL A 18 4.95 -3.86 22.39
C VAL A 18 3.51 -3.97 22.91
N LEU A 19 2.98 -5.19 23.05
CA LEU A 19 1.62 -5.42 23.56
C LEU A 19 1.50 -5.49 25.09
N LYS A 20 2.61 -5.40 25.83
CA LYS A 20 2.60 -5.44 27.29
C LYS A 20 1.67 -4.39 27.94
N PRO A 21 1.56 -3.14 27.44
CA PRO A 21 0.62 -2.16 27.96
C PRO A 21 -0.84 -2.59 27.78
N VAL A 22 -1.18 -3.17 26.62
CA VAL A 22 -2.54 -3.62 26.29
C VAL A 22 -3.04 -4.67 27.28
N ARG A 23 -2.14 -5.55 27.77
CA ARG A 23 -2.46 -6.56 28.78
C ARG A 23 -3.08 -5.97 30.05
N LYS A 24 -2.62 -4.78 30.47
CA LYS A 24 -3.08 -4.13 31.71
C LYS A 24 -4.45 -3.46 31.54
N PHE A 25 -4.72 -2.89 30.36
CA PHE A 25 -5.94 -2.13 30.10
C PHE A 25 -7.10 -3.00 29.58
N LYS A 26 -6.81 -3.96 28.68
CA LYS A 26 -7.80 -4.87 28.09
C LYS A 26 -7.19 -6.25 27.84
N PRO A 27 -7.26 -7.19 28.82
CA PRO A 27 -6.62 -8.50 28.71
C PRO A 27 -7.17 -9.34 27.56
N GLU A 28 -8.48 -9.30 27.28
CA GLU A 28 -9.10 -9.99 26.14
C GLU A 28 -8.50 -9.57 24.80
N TRP A 29 -8.18 -8.27 24.64
CA TRP A 29 -7.56 -7.74 23.42
C TRP A 29 -6.11 -8.22 23.31
N HIS A 30 -5.40 -8.29 24.43
CA HIS A 30 -4.04 -8.80 24.46
C HIS A 30 -3.97 -10.25 23.96
N GLU A 31 -4.85 -11.12 24.45
CA GLU A 31 -4.93 -12.51 23.99
C GLU A 31 -5.33 -12.59 22.51
N LYS A 32 -6.35 -11.82 22.09
CA LYS A 32 -6.78 -11.78 20.69
C LYS A 32 -5.66 -11.33 19.75
N LEU A 33 -4.87 -10.32 20.13
CA LEU A 33 -3.74 -9.82 19.34
C LEU A 33 -2.58 -10.82 19.30
N ILE A 34 -2.28 -11.51 20.40
CA ILE A 34 -1.28 -12.59 20.41
C ILE A 34 -1.71 -13.75 19.51
N ASN A 35 -2.96 -14.19 19.61
CA ASN A 35 -3.49 -15.26 18.78
C ASN A 35 -3.50 -14.86 17.29
N SER A 36 -3.86 -13.61 17.00
CA SER A 36 -3.80 -13.05 15.63
C SER A 36 -2.37 -13.05 15.09
N TYR A 37 -1.40 -12.68 15.91
CA TYR A 37 0.02 -12.72 15.53
C TYR A 37 0.50 -14.15 15.27
N ASP A 38 0.13 -15.12 16.11
CA ASP A 38 0.49 -16.52 15.90
C ASP A 38 -0.15 -17.08 14.61
N ASN A 39 -1.38 -16.67 14.28
CA ASN A 39 -2.03 -17.00 13.01
C ASN A 39 -1.28 -16.42 11.81
N VAL A 40 -0.87 -15.15 11.88
CA VAL A 40 -0.08 -14.48 10.82
C VAL A 40 1.28 -15.18 10.65
N LEU A 41 1.96 -15.52 11.75
CA LEU A 41 3.22 -16.27 11.72
C LEU A 41 3.07 -17.62 11.04
N ASN A 42 2.04 -18.38 11.42
CA ASN A 42 1.78 -19.70 10.87
C ASN A 42 1.48 -19.62 9.36
N ALA A 43 0.62 -18.68 8.95
CA ALA A 43 0.32 -18.44 7.54
C ALA A 43 1.57 -18.03 6.74
N TYR A 44 2.39 -17.15 7.30
CA TYR A 44 3.66 -16.73 6.69
C TYR A 44 4.63 -17.90 6.54
N ASN A 45 4.78 -18.75 7.57
CA ASN A 45 5.64 -19.93 7.51
C ASN A 45 5.18 -20.94 6.45
N VAL A 46 3.87 -21.12 6.27
CA VAL A 46 3.31 -21.94 5.18
C VAL A 46 3.64 -21.33 3.82
N TYR A 47 3.48 -20.01 3.67
CA TYR A 47 3.74 -19.28 2.44
C TYR A 47 5.22 -19.38 2.02
N VAL A 48 6.16 -19.12 2.94
CA VAL A 48 7.61 -19.12 2.64
C VAL A 48 8.13 -20.52 2.31
N LYS A 49 7.55 -21.59 2.88
CA LYS A 49 7.87 -22.97 2.52
C LYS A 49 7.58 -23.26 1.03
N LYS A 50 6.59 -22.59 0.43
CA LYS A 50 6.23 -22.70 -0.98
C LYS A 50 7.08 -21.76 -1.85
N LYS A 51 8.40 -21.99 -1.89
CA LYS A 51 9.39 -21.10 -2.55
C LYS A 51 9.00 -20.65 -3.97
N LYS A 52 8.55 -21.57 -4.84
CA LYS A 52 8.13 -21.25 -6.22
C LYS A 52 6.97 -20.27 -6.25
N THR A 53 5.93 -20.50 -5.44
CA THR A 53 4.77 -19.61 -5.32
C THR A 53 5.19 -18.27 -4.76
N MET A 54 6.00 -18.25 -3.70
CA MET A 54 6.51 -17.03 -3.09
C MET A 54 7.27 -16.14 -4.10
N ILE A 55 8.19 -16.72 -4.87
CA ILE A 55 8.96 -15.98 -5.88
C ILE A 55 8.05 -15.43 -6.98
N LYS A 56 7.10 -16.25 -7.49
CA LYS A 56 6.12 -15.80 -8.49
C LYS A 56 5.29 -14.62 -7.97
N SER A 57 4.81 -14.69 -6.74
CA SER A 57 4.03 -13.61 -6.11
C SER A 57 4.85 -12.34 -5.91
N ILE A 58 6.12 -12.44 -5.52
CA ILE A 58 7.02 -11.28 -5.41
C ILE A 58 7.24 -10.64 -6.78
N PHE A 59 7.57 -11.44 -7.79
CA PHE A 59 7.80 -10.95 -9.15
C PHE A 59 6.54 -10.28 -9.72
N LEU A 60 5.37 -10.89 -9.54
CA LEU A 60 4.10 -10.33 -9.96
C LEU A 60 3.81 -9.00 -9.25
N SER A 61 4.13 -8.91 -7.96
CA SER A 61 3.98 -7.67 -7.19
C SER A 61 4.89 -6.57 -7.73
N ILE A 62 6.18 -6.85 -7.95
CA ILE A 62 7.13 -5.88 -8.50
C ILE A 62 6.65 -5.39 -9.88
N THR A 63 6.18 -6.31 -10.71
CA THR A 63 5.66 -6.01 -12.05
C THR A 63 4.42 -5.12 -11.98
N ALA A 64 3.47 -5.45 -11.10
CA ALA A 64 2.26 -4.64 -10.89
C ALA A 64 2.61 -3.22 -10.43
N TRP A 65 3.52 -3.07 -9.47
CA TRP A 65 3.98 -1.76 -9.01
C TRP A 65 4.72 -0.98 -10.11
N ALA A 66 5.53 -1.65 -10.93
CA ALA A 66 6.18 -1.01 -12.07
C ALA A 66 5.14 -0.43 -13.06
N PHE A 67 4.07 -1.17 -13.36
CA PHE A 67 2.98 -0.67 -14.19
C PHE A 67 2.21 0.49 -13.53
N ILE A 68 1.97 0.44 -12.22
CA ILE A 68 1.34 1.56 -11.49
C ILE A 68 2.19 2.83 -11.59
N TYR A 69 3.52 2.73 -11.42
CA TYR A 69 4.39 3.89 -11.52
C TYR A 69 4.61 4.36 -12.97
N TYR A 70 4.60 3.44 -13.93
CA TYR A 70 4.60 3.81 -15.34
C TYR A 70 3.31 4.56 -15.72
N GLN A 71 2.16 4.11 -15.23
CA GLN A 71 0.91 4.85 -15.37
C GLN A 71 0.98 6.23 -14.72
N ALA A 72 1.53 6.33 -13.51
CA ALA A 72 1.74 7.63 -12.86
C ALA A 72 2.62 8.57 -13.71
N PHE A 73 3.69 8.04 -14.33
CA PHE A 73 4.52 8.81 -15.26
C PHE A 73 3.71 9.33 -16.46
N LEU A 74 2.92 8.49 -17.12
CA LEU A 74 2.06 8.92 -18.23
C LEU A 74 1.06 10.01 -17.81
N VAL A 75 0.49 9.91 -16.61
CA VAL A 75 -0.39 10.96 -16.08
C VAL A 75 0.40 12.25 -15.83
N THR A 76 1.63 12.18 -15.30
CA THR A 76 2.45 13.39 -15.10
C THR A 76 2.81 14.08 -16.42
N GLU A 77 3.03 13.31 -17.50
CA GLU A 77 3.21 13.86 -18.85
C GLU A 77 1.93 14.53 -19.37
N ALA A 78 0.77 13.88 -19.19
CA ALA A 78 -0.52 14.42 -19.61
C ALA A 78 -0.86 15.77 -18.93
N PHE A 79 -0.40 15.98 -17.70
CA PHE A 79 -0.54 17.24 -16.96
C PHE A 79 0.64 18.20 -17.13
N SER A 80 1.57 17.92 -18.05
CA SER A 80 2.74 18.77 -18.35
C SER A 80 3.60 19.09 -17.12
N LEU A 81 3.72 18.14 -16.18
CA LEU A 81 4.54 18.30 -14.96
C LEU A 81 6.05 18.13 -15.21
N ASN A 82 6.43 17.73 -16.43
CA ASN A 82 7.82 17.56 -16.88
C ASN A 82 8.68 16.68 -15.95
N LEU A 83 8.08 15.67 -15.32
CA LEU A 83 8.80 14.71 -14.50
C LEU A 83 9.39 13.62 -15.39
N SER A 84 10.68 13.36 -15.26
CA SER A 84 11.30 12.18 -15.85
C SER A 84 10.77 10.90 -15.19
N PHE A 85 10.79 9.80 -15.94
CA PHE A 85 10.40 8.48 -15.41
C PHE A 85 11.19 8.10 -14.14
N TRP A 86 12.47 8.47 -14.06
CA TRP A 86 13.31 8.21 -12.88
C TRP A 86 12.91 9.03 -11.66
N GLN A 87 12.47 10.28 -11.84
CA GLN A 87 11.90 11.08 -10.75
C GLN A 87 10.60 10.46 -10.23
N VAL A 88 9.74 9.99 -11.12
CA VAL A 88 8.51 9.27 -10.72
C VAL A 88 8.85 8.01 -9.94
N LEU A 89 9.76 7.18 -10.47
CA LEU A 89 10.12 5.89 -9.86
C LEU A 89 10.82 6.03 -8.50
N SER A 90 11.48 7.16 -8.24
CA SER A 90 12.14 7.43 -6.95
C SER A 90 11.19 8.03 -5.91
N VAL A 91 10.31 8.92 -6.34
CA VAL A 91 9.44 9.70 -5.44
C VAL A 91 8.13 8.98 -5.13
N PHE A 92 7.47 8.39 -6.14
CA PHE A 92 6.14 7.79 -5.95
C PHE A 92 6.10 6.60 -4.98
N PRO A 93 7.12 5.73 -4.87
CA PRO A 93 7.14 4.72 -3.82
C PRO A 93 7.17 5.31 -2.41
N VAL A 94 7.92 6.38 -2.20
CA VAL A 94 7.98 7.08 -0.91
C VAL A 94 6.63 7.74 -0.61
N THR A 95 6.08 8.44 -1.60
CA THR A 95 4.75 9.03 -1.52
C THR A 95 3.69 7.98 -1.18
N THR A 96 3.73 6.80 -1.81
CA THR A 96 2.80 5.69 -1.54
C THR A 96 2.91 5.21 -0.09
N LEU A 97 4.13 5.12 0.46
CA LEU A 97 4.33 4.75 1.87
C LEU A 97 3.70 5.77 2.81
N VAL A 98 3.82 7.06 2.51
CA VAL A 98 3.19 8.13 3.30
C VAL A 98 1.67 8.08 3.18
N SER A 99 1.13 7.85 1.99
CA SER A 99 -0.31 7.76 1.75
C SER A 99 -0.98 6.56 2.43
N ILE A 100 -0.23 5.50 2.75
CA ILE A 100 -0.73 4.35 3.52
C ILE A 100 -0.92 4.70 5.01
N LEU A 101 -0.23 5.73 5.52
CA LEU A 101 -0.44 6.17 6.89
C LEU A 101 -1.89 6.64 7.04
N PRO A 102 -2.59 6.24 8.11
CA PRO A 102 -4.00 6.60 8.35
C PRO A 102 -4.13 8.04 8.86
N ILE A 103 -3.44 8.97 8.20
CA ILE A 103 -3.46 10.41 8.48
C ILE A 103 -4.62 11.06 7.70
N SER A 104 -4.89 10.58 6.48
CA SER A 104 -5.97 11.09 5.64
C SER A 104 -6.69 10.00 4.86
N ILE A 105 -7.92 10.28 4.43
CA ILE A 105 -8.75 9.36 3.66
C ILE A 105 -8.07 9.11 2.31
N ALA A 106 -7.70 7.85 2.06
CA ALA A 106 -7.02 7.40 0.84
C ALA A 106 -5.74 8.19 0.49
N GLY A 107 -5.08 8.81 1.49
CA GLY A 107 -3.88 9.61 1.27
C GLY A 107 -4.13 10.97 0.60
N LEU A 108 -5.38 11.45 0.54
CA LEU A 108 -5.70 12.78 0.03
C LEU A 108 -5.01 13.86 0.89
N GLY A 109 -4.37 14.84 0.25
CA GLY A 109 -3.58 15.88 0.88
C GLY A 109 -2.17 15.44 1.28
N THR A 110 -2.00 14.22 1.83
CA THR A 110 -0.68 13.71 2.24
C THR A 110 0.16 13.28 1.03
N ARG A 111 -0.45 12.72 0.00
CA ARG A 111 0.21 12.40 -1.26
C ARG A 111 0.77 13.66 -1.93
N GLU A 112 -0.06 14.68 -2.06
CA GLU A 112 0.27 15.94 -2.72
C GLU A 112 1.33 16.71 -1.92
N ALA A 113 1.20 16.78 -0.60
CA ALA A 113 2.20 17.37 0.27
C ALA A 113 3.55 16.65 0.15
N THR A 114 3.56 15.31 0.13
CA THR A 114 4.80 14.53 -0.01
C THR A 114 5.46 14.78 -1.37
N LEU A 115 4.69 14.88 -2.45
CA LEU A 115 5.21 15.21 -3.78
C LEU A 115 5.85 16.60 -3.83
N ILE A 116 5.24 17.60 -3.19
CA ILE A 116 5.80 18.96 -3.11
C ILE A 116 7.09 18.98 -2.27
N LEU A 117 7.10 18.26 -1.13
CA LEU A 117 8.27 18.18 -0.27
C LEU A 117 9.46 17.51 -0.97
N LEU A 118 9.21 16.44 -1.75
CA LEU A 118 10.25 15.69 -2.45
C LEU A 118 10.64 16.33 -3.80
N ILE A 119 9.74 17.06 -4.43
CA ILE A 119 9.98 17.78 -5.69
C ILE A 119 9.45 19.23 -5.56
N PRO A 120 10.24 20.14 -4.96
CA PRO A 120 9.81 21.52 -4.69
C PRO A 120 9.45 22.35 -5.91
N SER A 121 9.89 21.93 -7.12
CA SER A 121 9.57 22.60 -8.37
C SER A 121 8.13 22.36 -8.86
N LEU A 122 7.41 21.42 -8.25
CA LEU A 122 6.01 21.15 -8.63
C LEU A 122 5.05 22.18 -8.04
N THR A 123 4.09 22.62 -8.84
CA THR A 123 3.05 23.56 -8.41
C THR A 123 1.79 22.82 -7.98
N LEU A 124 1.08 23.37 -6.98
CA LEU A 124 -0.20 22.82 -6.50
C LEU A 124 -1.25 22.71 -7.62
N HIS A 125 -1.26 23.67 -8.55
CA HIS A 125 -2.20 23.71 -9.67
C HIS A 125 -2.11 22.49 -10.57
N GLY A 126 -0.91 21.93 -10.77
CA GLY A 126 -0.73 20.74 -11.59
C GLY A 126 -0.83 19.43 -10.80
N ILE A 127 -0.37 19.44 -9.54
CA ILE A 127 -0.33 18.23 -8.71
C ILE A 127 -1.74 17.74 -8.34
N ILE A 128 -2.63 18.64 -7.90
CA ILE A 128 -3.97 18.26 -7.44
C ILE A 128 -4.79 17.55 -8.54
N PRO A 129 -4.93 18.08 -9.76
CA PRO A 129 -5.69 17.40 -10.80
C PRO A 129 -5.00 16.11 -11.28
N MET A 130 -3.66 16.10 -11.38
CA MET A 130 -2.89 14.88 -11.68
C MET A 130 -3.21 13.77 -10.67
N SER A 131 -3.20 14.14 -9.39
CA SER A 131 -3.39 13.21 -8.30
C SER A 131 -4.83 12.67 -8.27
N LEU A 132 -5.84 13.50 -8.52
CA LEU A 132 -7.24 13.06 -8.63
C LEU A 132 -7.43 12.07 -9.78
N VAL A 133 -6.87 12.35 -10.96
CA VAL A 133 -6.91 11.43 -12.10
C VAL A 133 -6.22 10.12 -11.77
N LEU A 134 -5.05 10.17 -11.14
CA LEU A 134 -4.34 8.96 -10.73
C LEU A 134 -5.17 8.14 -9.73
N SER A 135 -5.88 8.77 -8.80
CA SER A 135 -6.78 8.08 -7.86
C SER A 135 -7.97 7.44 -8.57
N ILE A 136 -8.54 8.10 -9.59
CA ILE A 136 -9.61 7.52 -10.40
C ILE A 136 -9.13 6.22 -11.06
N ILE A 137 -7.96 6.26 -11.68
CA ILE A 137 -7.46 5.12 -12.43
C ILE A 137 -7.01 3.98 -11.52
N THR A 138 -6.33 4.29 -10.42
CA THR A 138 -5.70 3.28 -9.55
C THR A 138 -6.60 2.76 -8.44
N ILE A 139 -7.65 3.50 -8.06
CA ILE A 139 -8.55 3.14 -6.95
C ILE A 139 -9.98 2.98 -7.45
N TRP A 140 -10.56 4.03 -8.03
CA TRP A 140 -12.00 4.04 -8.31
C TRP A 140 -12.41 3.09 -9.44
N ILE A 141 -11.65 3.01 -10.53
CA ILE A 141 -11.92 2.04 -11.61
C ILE A 141 -11.86 0.60 -11.10
N PRO A 142 -10.79 0.15 -10.41
CA PRO A 142 -10.76 -1.19 -9.80
C PRO A 142 -11.91 -1.46 -8.82
N VAL A 143 -12.29 -0.47 -8.01
CA VAL A 143 -13.43 -0.58 -7.08
C VAL A 143 -14.74 -0.80 -7.85
N LEU A 144 -14.99 -0.03 -8.91
CA LEU A 144 -16.19 -0.18 -9.74
C LEU A 144 -16.22 -1.53 -10.45
N ILE A 145 -15.10 -1.96 -11.04
CA ILE A 145 -14.98 -3.27 -11.69
C ILE A 145 -15.26 -4.39 -10.67
N GLY A 146 -14.63 -4.32 -9.49
CA GLY A 146 -14.85 -5.28 -8.42
C GLY A 146 -16.32 -5.33 -7.98
N PHE A 147 -16.95 -4.18 -7.77
CA PHE A 147 -18.36 -4.06 -7.42
C PHE A 147 -19.28 -4.68 -8.47
N LEU A 148 -19.07 -4.39 -9.76
CA LEU A 148 -19.86 -4.97 -10.84
C LEU A 148 -19.70 -6.48 -10.89
N ILE A 149 -18.47 -6.99 -10.82
CA ILE A 149 -18.19 -8.44 -10.81
C ILE A 149 -18.85 -9.11 -9.61
N THR A 150 -18.83 -8.51 -8.41
CA THR A 150 -19.44 -9.11 -7.23
C THR A 150 -20.96 -9.10 -7.24
N ASN A 151 -21.60 -8.15 -7.93
CA ASN A 151 -23.07 -8.08 -7.99
C ASN A 151 -23.70 -8.93 -9.11
N ILE A 152 -22.92 -9.33 -10.11
CA ILE A 152 -23.39 -10.21 -11.21
C ILE A 152 -23.82 -11.62 -10.70
N PRO A 153 -23.11 -12.30 -9.77
CA PRO A 153 -23.53 -13.61 -9.25
C PRO A 153 -24.59 -13.61 -8.13
N TYR A 154 -25.01 -12.45 -7.61
CA TYR A 154 -26.07 -12.37 -6.58
C TYR A 154 -27.49 -12.19 -7.14
N LEU A 155 -27.63 -12.01 -8.47
CA LEU A 155 -28.93 -11.90 -9.14
C LEU A 155 -29.40 -13.22 -9.79
N GLU A 156 -28.60 -14.29 -9.71
CA GLU A 156 -28.91 -15.63 -10.26
C GLU A 156 -29.15 -16.71 -9.17
N LYS A 157 -29.49 -16.32 -7.93
CA LYS A 157 -29.96 -17.25 -6.89
C LYS A 157 -31.18 -16.74 -6.15
#